data_AF-A0AAD6R284-F1
#
_entry.id   AF-A0AAD6R284-F1
#
_cell.length_a   1.000
_cell.length_b   1.000
_cell.length_c   1.000
_cell.angle_alpha   90.00
_cell.angle_beta   90.00
_cell.angle_gamma   90.00
#
_symmetry.space_group_name_H-M   'P 1'
#
loop_
_entity.id
_entity.type
_entity.pdbx_description
1 polymer ?
#
loop_
_entity_poly.entity_id
_entity_poly.type
_entity_poly.pdbx_seq_one_letter_code
_entity_poly.pdbx_strand_id
1 'polypeptide(L)' 'MVCRARLDLIDKEKAGVLVGTGMGGLTVFSDGVQSLIEKGHRKITPFFIPYARTNMGSALLAIELGFMGPNYSISTACAT' A
#
# COMPACT_ATOMS: atom_id res chain seq x y z
N MET A 1 8.20 -4.08 16.65
CA MET A 1 8.33 -5.46 17.14
C MET A 1 7.44 -6.34 16.27
N VAL A 2 7.96 -6.83 15.15
CA VAL A 2 7.23 -7.83 14.33
C VAL A 2 7.62 -9.19 14.91
N CYS A 3 6.66 -9.91 15.50
CA CYS A 3 6.88 -11.28 15.94
C CYS A 3 7.43 -12.10 14.75
N ARG A 4 8.59 -12.74 14.95
CA ARG A 4 9.25 -13.54 13.91
C ARG A 4 8.49 -14.85 13.72
N ALA A 5 7.37 -14.78 13.00
CA ALA A 5 6.63 -15.96 12.56
C ALA A 5 7.45 -16.74 11.51
N ARG A 6 7.32 -18.06 11.48
CA ARG A 6 7.94 -18.94 10.46
C ARG A 6 7.18 -18.85 9.13
N LEU A 7 7.32 -17.70 8.47
CA LEU A 7 6.67 -17.39 7.19
C LEU A 7 7.27 -18.18 6.01
N ASP A 8 8.40 -18.87 6.24
CA ASP A 8 9.07 -19.78 5.30
C ASP A 8 8.29 -21.08 5.06
N LEU A 9 7.46 -21.50 6.02
CA LEU A 9 6.67 -22.74 5.95
C LEU A 9 5.31 -22.55 5.25
N ILE A 10 4.96 -21.32 4.88
CA ILE A 10 3.67 -20.97 4.30
C ILE A 10 3.74 -21.10 2.78
N ASP A 11 2.78 -21.80 2.20
CA ASP A 11 2.54 -21.83 0.75
C ASP A 11 2.19 -20.41 0.24
N LYS A 12 3.13 -19.83 -0.50
CA LYS A 12 3.10 -18.43 -0.95
C LYS A 12 1.94 -18.15 -1.91
N GLU A 13 1.51 -19.13 -2.70
CA GLU A 13 0.39 -18.99 -3.64
C GLU A 13 -0.97 -18.94 -2.93
N LYS A 14 -1.04 -19.44 -1.70
CA LYS A 14 -2.26 -19.46 -0.88
C LYS A 14 -2.25 -18.41 0.22
N ALA A 15 -1.14 -17.69 0.39
CA ALA A 15 -0.98 -16.65 1.41
C ALA A 15 -1.30 -15.27 0.83
N GLY A 16 -2.23 -14.56 1.47
CA GLY A 16 -2.59 -13.18 1.13
C GLY A 16 -2.14 -12.17 2.19
N VAL A 17 -2.36 -10.89 1.91
CA VAL A 17 -2.10 -9.78 2.84
C VAL A 17 -3.35 -8.93 2.98
N LEU A 18 -3.74 -8.66 4.22
CA LEU A 18 -4.82 -7.75 4.57
C LEU A 18 -4.28 -6.70 5.53
N VAL A 19 -4.27 -5.44 5.12
CA VAL A 19 -3.82 -4.31 5.97
C VAL A 19 -4.87 -3.22 5.95
N GLY A 20 -5.37 -2.89 7.13
CA GLY A 20 -6.30 -1.79 7.32
C GLY A 20 -5.59 -0.44 7.30
N THR A 21 -6.19 0.56 6.66
CA THR A 21 -5.84 1.97 6.91
C THR A 21 -7.07 2.88 6.77
N GLY A 22 -7.19 3.88 7.65
CA GLY A 22 -8.25 4.89 7.53
C GLY A 22 -8.12 5.69 6.24
N MET A 23 -6.90 6.14 5.91
CA MET A 23 -6.57 6.84 4.66
C MET A 23 -5.24 6.34 4.09
N GLY A 24 -5.07 6.44 2.77
CA GLY A 24 -3.84 6.04 2.09
C GLY A 24 -2.71 7.08 2.25
N GLY A 25 -1.78 7.11 1.30
CA GLY A 25 -0.67 8.06 1.30
C GLY A 25 -1.10 9.51 1.03
N LEU A 26 -1.72 10.16 2.03
CA LEU A 26 -2.21 11.55 1.93
C LEU A 26 -1.12 12.56 1.62
N THR A 27 0.07 12.39 2.20
CA THR A 27 1.22 13.25 1.90
C THR A 27 1.58 13.16 0.42
N VAL A 28 1.65 11.93 -0.12
CA VAL A 28 1.91 11.70 -1.55
C VAL A 28 0.82 12.32 -2.42
N PHE A 29 -0.44 12.19 -2.00
CA PHE A 29 -1.56 12.82 -2.68
C PHE A 29 -1.42 14.35 -2.73
N SER A 30 -1.21 14.97 -1.57
CA SER A 30 -1.05 16.43 -1.43
C SER A 30 0.11 16.95 -2.28
N ASP A 31 1.28 16.33 -2.16
CA ASP A 31 2.49 16.74 -2.89
C ASP A 31 2.32 16.57 -4.40
N GLY A 32 1.66 15.49 -4.84
CA GLY A 32 1.39 15.25 -6.26
C GLY A 32 0.39 16.26 -6.85
N VAL A 33 -0.65 16.63 -6.09
CA VAL A 33 -1.58 17.69 -6.50
C VAL A 33 -0.87 19.04 -6.56
N GLN A 34 -0.07 19.37 -5.55
CA GLN A 34 0.72 20.60 -5.57
C GLN A 34 1.67 20.64 -6.78
N SER A 35 2.38 19.53 -7.06
CA SER A 35 3.26 19.43 -8.21
C SER A 35 2.52 19.53 -9.54
N LEU A 36 1.28 19.03 -9.64
CA LEU A 36 0.45 19.18 -10.84
C LEU A 36 0.13 20.66 -11.09
N ILE A 37 -0.29 21.38 -10.05
CA ILE A 37 -0.70 22.79 -10.12
C ILE A 37 0.51 23.67 -10.46
N GLU A 38 1.63 23.48 -9.76
CA GLU A 38 2.80 24.36 -9.87
C GLU A 38 3.68 24.05 -11.09
N LYS A 39 3.78 22.76 -11.47
CA LYS A 39 4.82 22.29 -12.41
C LYS A 39 4.27 21.50 -13.59
N GLY A 40 2.95 21.27 -13.63
CA GLY A 40 2.28 20.54 -14.70
C GLY A 40 2.44 19.03 -14.63
N HIS A 41 1.65 18.33 -15.46
CA HIS A 41 1.52 16.87 -15.45
C HIS A 41 2.85 16.11 -15.64
N ARG A 42 3.83 16.70 -16.33
CA ARG A 42 5.14 16.08 -16.60
C ARG A 42 5.97 15.85 -15.33
N LYS A 43 5.62 16.48 -14.21
CA LYS A 43 6.32 16.32 -12.93
C LYS A 43 5.64 15.36 -11.97
N ILE A 44 4.49 14.80 -12.33
CA ILE A 44 3.86 13.73 -11.55
C ILE A 44 4.61 12.42 -11.79
N THR A 45 4.99 11.75 -10.71
CA THR A 45 5.59 10.41 -10.79
C THR A 45 4.56 9.37 -11.25
N PRO A 46 4.92 8.40 -12.11
CA PRO A 46 4.06 7.26 -12.43
C PRO A 46 3.56 6.49 -11.20
N PHE A 47 4.29 6.58 -10.08
CA PHE A 47 3.94 5.94 -8.82
C PHE A 47 3.03 6.77 -7.91
N PHE A 48 2.56 7.93 -8.37
CA PHE A 48 1.69 8.82 -7.59
C PHE A 48 0.44 8.09 -7.11
N ILE A 49 -0.31 7.49 -8.06
CA ILE A 49 -1.53 6.76 -7.72
C ILE A 49 -1.20 5.50 -6.89
N PRO A 50 -0.25 4.63 -7.28
CA PRO A 50 0.15 3.50 -6.44
C PRO A 50 0.38 3.89 -4.97
N TYR A 51 1.22 4.89 -4.70
CA TYR A 51 1.53 5.29 -3.32
C TYR A 51 0.42 6.04 -2.59
N ALA A 52 -0.50 6.69 -3.31
CA ALA A 52 -1.62 7.38 -2.68
C ALA A 52 -2.76 6.43 -2.25
N ARG A 53 -2.87 5.24 -2.85
CA ARG A 53 -3.95 4.28 -2.56
C ARG A 53 -3.76 3.60 -1.20
N THR A 54 -4.88 3.22 -0.58
CA THR A 54 -4.94 2.58 0.75
C THR A 54 -4.29 1.19 0.78
N ASN A 55 -4.36 0.45 -0.32
CA ASN A 55 -3.80 -0.89 -0.44
C ASN A 55 -2.31 -0.94 -0.78
N MET A 56 -1.61 0.19 -0.89
CA MET A 56 -0.18 0.15 -1.20
C MET A 56 0.64 -0.49 -0.08
N GLY A 57 0.26 -0.24 1.18
CA GLY A 57 0.92 -0.86 2.34
C GLY A 57 0.81 -2.38 2.31
N SER A 58 -0.39 -2.92 2.02
CA SER A 58 -0.57 -4.36 1.84
C SER A 58 0.18 -4.89 0.62
N ALA A 59 0.25 -4.13 -0.47
CA ALA A 59 1.00 -4.51 -1.67
C ALA A 59 2.50 -4.62 -1.43
N LEU A 60 3.11 -3.63 -0.77
CA LEU A 60 4.53 -3.66 -0.42
C LEU A 60 4.87 -4.85 0.47
N LEU A 61 4.04 -5.11 1.48
CA LEU A 61 4.20 -6.29 2.35
C LEU A 61 4.06 -7.60 1.59
N ALA A 62 3.10 -7.71 0.67
CA ALA A 62 2.95 -8.92 -0.15
C ALA A 62 4.19 -9.16 -1.04
N ILE A 63 4.72 -8.10 -1.65
CA ILE A 63 5.95 -8.16 -2.46
C ILE A 63 7.14 -8.57 -1.59
N GLU A 64 7.32 -7.96 -0.42
CA GLU A 64 8.44 -8.25 0.48
C GLU A 64 8.38 -9.69 1.04
N LEU A 65 7.19 -10.19 1.33
CA LEU A 65 6.98 -11.55 1.87
C LEU A 65 6.86 -12.63 0.78
N GLY A 66 6.77 -12.24 -0.49
CA GLY A 66 6.53 -13.12 -1.64
C GLY A 66 5.12 -13.74 -1.65
N PHE A 67 4.14 -13.13 -1.01
CA PHE A 67 2.76 -13.62 -0.94
C PHE A 67 2.01 -13.29 -2.22
N MET A 68 1.41 -14.31 -2.84
CA MET A 68 0.75 -14.22 -4.15
C MET A 68 -0.78 -14.45 -4.08
N GLY A 69 -1.31 -14.71 -2.89
CA GLY A 69 -2.74 -14.77 -2.63
C GLY A 69 -3.39 -13.36 -2.57
N PRO A 70 -4.64 -13.27 -2.08
CA PRO A 70 -5.40 -12.03 -2.13
C PRO A 70 -4.72 -10.86 -1.39
N ASN A 71 -4.76 -9.67 -2.00
CA ASN A 71 -4.26 -8.43 -1.42
C ASN A 71 -5.41 -7.45 -1.17
N TYR A 72 -5.73 -7.19 0.09
CA TYR A 72 -6.83 -6.33 0.48
C TYR A 72 -6.42 -5.23 1.46
N SER A 73 -7.16 -4.13 1.39
CA SER A 73 -7.15 -3.09 2.40
C SER A 73 -8.58 -2.74 2.79
N ILE A 74 -8.82 -2.66 4.09
CA ILE A 74 -10.11 -2.34 4.70
C ILE A 74 -9.99 -0.96 5.36
N SER A 75 -11.05 -0.17 5.29
CA SER A 75 -11.14 1.12 5.98
C SER A 75 -12.53 1.27 6.56
N THR A 76 -12.58 1.50 7.87
CA THR A 76 -13.77 1.88 8.63
C THR A 76 -13.45 3.11 9.48
N ALA A 77 -12.60 3.99 8.92
CA ALA A 77 -11.99 5.13 9.62
C ALA A 77 -11.26 4.68 10.89
N CYS A 78 -11.81 4.99 12.08
CA CYS A 78 -11.17 4.69 13.36
C CYS A 78 -11.23 3.21 13.74
N ALA A 79 -12.16 2.44 13.20
CA ALA A 79 -12.37 1.03 13.56
C ALA A 79 -11.65 0.04 12.62
N THR A 80 -10.61 0.54 11.93
CA THR A 80 -9.89 -0.16 10.87
C THR A 80 -8.91 -1.19 11.44
#